data_AF-A0A7Y5RAH8-F1
#
_entry.id   AF-A0A7Y5RAH8-F1
#
_cell.length_a   1.000
_cell.length_b   1.000
_cell.length_c   1.000
_cell.angle_alpha   90.00
_cell.angle_beta   90.00
_cell.angle_gamma   90.00
#
_symmetry.space_group_name_H-M   'P 1'
#
loop_
_entity.id
_entity.type
_entity.pdbx_description
1 polymer ?
#
loop_
_entity_poly.entity_id
_entity_poly.type
_entity_poly.pdbx_seq_one_letter_code
_entity_poly.pdbx_strand_id
1 'polypeptide(L)'
;MEGFCSNNIDDLLSMNPSAAEWRRLLQWLHVSGLALYFFDRLVSLQLSDRLPPAIHEALEQALADNTLRSKAFLEETLRLNRAFQDEGVLYANLKGITLYPSSVPRMELRSQLDLDFLVDPACAERAQAILERCGYRLHAVSGKSLEFKTPGRSNPRLCDLYKVTPHRSVELHLEREGSPRLHRVEWIQREGVSIPSVSPF
;
A
#
# COMPACT_ATOMS: atom_id res chain seq x y z
N MET A 1 0.78 -23.24 28.33
CA MET A 1 0.83 -22.14 27.33
C MET A 1 1.96 -22.50 26.38
N GLU A 2 1.75 -23.56 25.60
CA GLU A 2 2.78 -24.22 24.81
C GLU A 2 2.53 -23.99 23.32
N GLY A 3 3.55 -23.40 22.69
CA GLY A 3 3.94 -23.45 21.29
C GLY A 3 2.94 -23.92 20.24
N PHE A 4 2.21 -22.97 19.65
CA PHE A 4 1.89 -23.05 18.21
C PHE A 4 3.14 -22.61 17.42
N CYS A 5 4.10 -23.51 17.29
CA CYS A 5 5.19 -23.39 16.32
C CYS A 5 5.21 -24.65 15.47
N SER A 6 4.16 -24.84 14.67
CA SER A 6 4.28 -25.69 13.49
C SER A 6 4.59 -24.84 12.29
N ASN A 7 5.74 -25.12 11.67
CA ASN A 7 6.15 -24.53 10.40
C ASN A 7 5.53 -25.25 9.20
N ASN A 8 4.54 -26.14 9.39
CA ASN A 8 3.97 -26.93 8.32
C ASN A 8 2.55 -26.49 7.97
N ILE A 9 2.36 -26.05 6.73
CA ILE A 9 1.07 -25.72 6.14
C ILE A 9 0.12 -26.92 6.07
N ASP A 10 0.68 -28.15 6.12
CA ASP A 10 -0.09 -29.38 6.27
C ASP A 10 -0.93 -29.40 7.56
N ASP A 11 -0.49 -28.73 8.63
CA ASP A 11 -1.26 -28.65 9.88
C ASP A 11 -2.47 -27.73 9.76
N LEU A 12 -2.38 -26.68 8.94
CA LEU A 12 -3.51 -25.78 8.70
C LEU A 12 -4.62 -26.46 7.88
N LEU A 13 -4.22 -27.40 7.03
CA LEU A 13 -5.12 -28.18 6.17
C LEU A 13 -5.65 -29.44 6.86
N SER A 14 -4.91 -30.00 7.82
CA SER A 14 -5.36 -31.14 8.63
C SER A 14 -6.43 -30.76 9.65
N MET A 15 -6.54 -29.47 10.01
CA MET A 15 -7.56 -28.93 10.92
C MET A 15 -8.99 -28.97 10.37
N ASN A 16 -9.18 -29.25 9.07
CA ASN A 16 -10.46 -29.29 8.36
C ASN A 16 -11.47 -28.21 8.82
N PRO A 17 -11.14 -26.90 8.66
CA PRO A 17 -11.95 -25.83 9.24
C PRO A 17 -13.35 -25.78 8.61
N SER A 18 -14.35 -25.48 9.43
CA SER A 18 -15.71 -25.21 8.96
C SER A 18 -15.76 -23.98 8.06
N ALA A 19 -16.83 -23.85 7.27
CA ALA A 19 -17.05 -22.68 6.42
C ALA A 19 -17.12 -21.35 7.22
N ALA A 20 -17.48 -21.39 8.50
CA ALA A 20 -17.48 -20.20 9.36
C ALA A 20 -16.06 -19.82 9.79
N GLU A 21 -15.23 -20.81 10.12
CA GLU A 21 -13.83 -20.60 10.50
C GLU A 21 -13.00 -20.08 9.32
N TRP A 22 -13.22 -20.63 8.11
CA TRP A 22 -12.61 -20.11 6.89
C TRP A 22 -12.95 -18.65 6.64
N ARG A 23 -14.22 -18.25 6.80
CA ARG A 23 -14.64 -16.86 6.64
C ARG A 23 -13.98 -15.94 7.67
N ARG A 24 -13.87 -16.37 8.94
CA ARG A 24 -13.21 -15.60 10.00
C ARG A 24 -11.72 -15.45 9.72
N LEU A 25 -11.06 -16.53 9.31
CA LEU A 25 -9.64 -16.51 8.93
C LEU A 25 -9.40 -15.58 7.75
N LEU A 26 -10.22 -15.68 6.70
CA LEU A 26 -10.10 -14.85 5.51
C LEU A 26 -10.30 -13.36 5.83
N GLN A 27 -11.30 -13.04 6.67
CA GLN A 27 -11.50 -11.67 7.15
C GLN A 27 -10.26 -11.15 7.90
N TRP A 28 -9.68 -11.96 8.79
CA TRP A 28 -8.46 -11.60 9.51
C TRP A 28 -7.26 -11.41 8.55
N LEU A 29 -7.10 -12.29 7.55
CA LEU A 29 -6.06 -12.18 6.53
C LEU A 29 -6.18 -10.88 5.72
N HIS A 30 -7.40 -10.48 5.36
CA HIS A 30 -7.62 -9.21 4.65
C HIS A 30 -7.30 -8.00 5.53
N VAL A 31 -7.82 -7.96 6.75
CA VAL A 31 -7.63 -6.82 7.67
C VAL A 31 -6.17 -6.67 8.11
N SER A 32 -5.44 -7.77 8.27
CA SER A 32 -4.00 -7.77 8.59
C SER A 32 -3.10 -7.47 7.39
N GLY A 33 -3.65 -7.40 6.16
CA GLY A 33 -2.89 -7.21 4.94
C GLY A 33 -2.08 -8.42 4.49
N LEU A 34 -2.36 -9.62 5.03
CA LEU A 34 -1.63 -10.86 4.75
C LEU A 34 -2.28 -11.73 3.66
N ALA A 35 -3.53 -11.49 3.29
CA ALA A 35 -4.29 -12.34 2.36
C ALA A 35 -3.56 -12.61 1.03
N LEU A 36 -2.99 -11.56 0.41
CA LEU A 36 -2.33 -11.71 -0.89
C LEU A 36 -0.98 -12.43 -0.77
N TYR A 37 -0.22 -12.17 0.29
CA TYR A 37 0.99 -12.93 0.60
C TYR A 37 0.69 -14.40 0.87
N PHE A 38 -0.35 -14.66 1.65
CA PHE A 38 -0.79 -16.02 1.97
C PHE A 38 -1.14 -16.78 0.69
N PHE A 39 -1.94 -16.17 -0.19
CA PHE A 39 -2.32 -16.79 -1.46
C PHE A 39 -1.12 -16.99 -2.39
N ASP A 40 -0.24 -15.99 -2.54
CA ASP A 40 1.00 -16.10 -3.30
C ASP A 40 1.89 -17.25 -2.81
N ARG A 41 2.03 -17.39 -1.49
CA ARG A 41 2.79 -18.50 -0.90
C ARG A 41 2.14 -19.85 -1.19
N LEU A 42 0.82 -19.99 -1.08
CA LEU A 42 0.11 -21.22 -1.44
C LEU A 42 0.32 -21.60 -2.90
N VAL A 43 0.19 -20.65 -3.83
CA VAL A 43 0.42 -20.87 -5.25
C VAL A 43 1.88 -21.29 -5.50
N SER A 44 2.84 -20.59 -4.88
CA SER A 44 4.28 -20.92 -5.02
C SER A 44 4.65 -22.32 -4.53
N LEU A 45 3.89 -22.84 -3.57
CA LEU A 45 4.05 -24.17 -3.00
C LEU A 45 3.16 -25.23 -3.68
N GLN A 46 2.35 -24.85 -4.68
CA GLN A 46 1.38 -25.73 -5.35
C GLN A 46 0.34 -26.32 -4.38
N LEU A 47 -0.11 -25.51 -3.42
CA LEU A 47 -1.07 -25.90 -2.37
C LEU A 47 -2.40 -25.14 -2.46
N SER A 48 -2.55 -24.23 -3.42
CA SER A 48 -3.77 -23.45 -3.61
C SER A 48 -5.01 -24.32 -3.82
N ASP A 49 -4.87 -25.45 -4.52
CA ASP A 49 -5.95 -26.41 -4.79
C ASP A 49 -6.47 -27.13 -3.54
N ARG A 50 -5.76 -27.02 -2.41
CA ARG A 50 -6.21 -27.56 -1.12
C ARG A 50 -7.16 -26.61 -0.38
N LEU A 51 -7.32 -25.37 -0.85
CA LEU A 51 -8.32 -24.47 -0.31
C LEU A 51 -9.73 -24.89 -0.74
N PRO A 52 -10.77 -24.64 0.08
CA PRO A 52 -12.15 -24.73 -0.39
C PRO A 52 -12.34 -23.84 -1.64
N PRO A 53 -13.08 -24.29 -2.68
CA PRO A 53 -13.19 -23.56 -3.95
C PRO A 53 -13.59 -22.08 -3.82
N ALA A 54 -14.55 -21.77 -2.96
CA ALA A 54 -14.99 -20.40 -2.72
C ALA A 54 -13.91 -19.50 -2.07
N ILE A 55 -13.00 -20.08 -1.29
CA ILE A 55 -11.88 -19.34 -0.67
C ILE A 55 -10.77 -19.11 -1.69
N HIS A 56 -10.49 -20.12 -2.52
CA HIS A 56 -9.56 -19.97 -3.65
C HIS A 56 -10.00 -18.84 -4.58
N GLU A 57 -11.24 -18.90 -5.07
CA GLU A 57 -11.82 -17.90 -5.99
C GLU A 57 -11.78 -16.49 -5.38
N ALA A 58 -12.11 -16.34 -4.09
CA ALA A 58 -12.07 -15.05 -3.41
C ALA A 58 -10.65 -14.45 -3.33
N LEU A 59 -9.63 -15.27 -3.04
CA LEU A 59 -8.23 -14.83 -2.97
C LEU A 59 -7.65 -14.54 -4.36
N GLU A 60 -7.99 -15.35 -5.35
CA GLU A 60 -7.62 -15.14 -6.74
C GLU A 60 -8.20 -13.82 -7.27
N GLN A 61 -9.50 -13.59 -7.07
CA GLN A 61 -10.14 -12.32 -7.45
C GLN A 61 -9.52 -11.14 -6.70
N ALA A 62 -9.21 -11.28 -5.41
CA ALA A 62 -8.55 -10.24 -4.63
C ALA A 62 -7.16 -9.88 -5.21
N LEU A 63 -6.38 -10.87 -5.64
CA LEU A 63 -5.09 -10.64 -6.29
C LEU A 63 -5.24 -9.95 -7.65
N ALA A 64 -6.21 -10.39 -8.46
CA ALA A 64 -6.50 -9.78 -9.75
C ALA A 64 -6.93 -8.30 -9.60
N ASP A 65 -7.86 -8.03 -8.68
CA ASP A 65 -8.31 -6.67 -8.35
C ASP A 65 -7.14 -5.82 -7.85
N ASN A 66 -6.34 -6.33 -6.91
CA ASN A 66 -5.22 -5.57 -6.35
C ASN A 66 -4.12 -5.33 -7.38
N THR A 67 -3.95 -6.20 -8.38
CA THR A 67 -3.02 -5.98 -9.49
C THR A 67 -3.41 -4.74 -10.28
N LEU A 68 -4.70 -4.59 -10.61
CA LEU A 68 -5.21 -3.39 -11.28
C LEU A 68 -5.08 -2.15 -10.39
N ARG A 69 -5.40 -2.28 -9.10
CA ARG A 69 -5.28 -1.20 -8.12
C ARG A 69 -3.84 -0.74 -7.93
N SER A 70 -2.87 -1.66 -7.81
CA SER A 70 -1.46 -1.33 -7.66
C SER A 70 -0.91 -0.58 -8.88
N LYS A 71 -1.35 -0.93 -10.10
CA LYS A 71 -1.02 -0.15 -11.31
C LYS A 71 -1.58 1.27 -11.24
N ALA A 72 -2.86 1.43 -10.88
CA ALA A 72 -3.47 2.75 -10.72
C ALA A 72 -2.80 3.59 -9.61
N PHE A 73 -2.29 2.95 -8.55
CA PHE A 73 -1.51 3.62 -7.51
C PHE A 73 -0.13 4.04 -8.01
N LEU A 74 0.53 3.20 -8.82
CA LEU A 74 1.80 3.53 -9.44
C LEU A 74 1.66 4.73 -10.37
N GLU A 75 0.70 4.71 -11.29
CA GLU A 75 0.42 5.82 -12.21
C GLU A 75 0.21 7.14 -11.46
N GLU A 76 -0.60 7.13 -10.41
CA GLU A 76 -0.86 8.31 -9.58
C GLU A 76 0.40 8.76 -8.83
N THR A 77 1.20 7.83 -8.30
CA THR A 77 2.46 8.15 -7.64
C THR A 77 3.42 8.83 -8.62
N LEU A 78 3.57 8.30 -9.84
CA LEU A 78 4.44 8.88 -10.86
C LEU A 78 3.95 10.28 -11.27
N ARG A 79 2.63 10.46 -11.39
CA ARG A 79 2.02 11.76 -11.70
C ARG A 79 2.36 12.82 -10.64
N LEU A 80 2.17 12.50 -9.36
CA LEU A 80 2.46 13.42 -8.26
C LEU A 80 3.97 13.68 -8.11
N ASN A 81 4.80 12.66 -8.31
CA ASN A 81 6.26 12.81 -8.29
C ASN A 81 6.73 13.79 -9.37
N ARG A 82 6.25 13.66 -10.61
CA ARG A 82 6.58 14.62 -11.68
C ARG A 82 6.14 16.04 -11.30
N ALA A 83 4.92 16.20 -10.81
CA ALA A 83 4.41 17.52 -10.40
C ALA A 83 5.24 18.17 -9.28
N PHE A 84 5.72 17.39 -8.31
CA PHE A 84 6.64 17.89 -7.27
C PHE A 84 8.02 18.24 -7.82
N GLN A 85 8.57 17.42 -8.74
CA GLN A 85 9.86 17.67 -9.37
C GLN A 85 9.85 18.92 -10.26
N ASP A 86 8.82 19.09 -11.08
CA ASP A 86 8.65 20.23 -12.00
C ASP A 86 8.59 21.57 -11.25
N GLU A 87 8.15 21.54 -9.99
CA GLU A 87 8.00 22.71 -9.11
C GLU A 87 9.15 22.83 -8.09
N GLY A 88 10.18 21.98 -8.18
CA GLY A 88 11.35 22.01 -7.31
C GLY A 88 11.03 21.81 -5.82
N VAL A 89 10.02 20.97 -5.51
CA VAL A 89 9.72 20.57 -4.14
C VAL A 89 10.84 19.65 -3.64
N LEU A 90 11.32 19.86 -2.41
CA LEU A 90 12.20 18.91 -1.75
C LEU A 90 11.37 17.89 -0.97
N TYR A 91 11.35 16.64 -1.44
CA TYR A 91 10.50 15.58 -0.90
C TYR A 91 11.07 14.18 -1.13
N ALA A 92 10.45 13.19 -0.49
CA ALA A 92 10.71 11.77 -0.71
C ALA A 92 9.45 10.94 -0.49
N ASN A 93 9.29 9.84 -1.23
CA ASN A 93 8.25 8.85 -0.97
C ASN A 93 8.65 8.01 0.27
N LEU A 94 7.69 7.76 1.18
CA LEU A 94 7.96 7.11 2.48
C LEU A 94 7.68 5.60 2.52
N LYS A 95 6.60 5.16 1.85
CA LYS A 95 6.17 3.76 1.83
C LYS A 95 5.41 3.46 0.55
N GLY A 96 4.90 2.23 0.44
CA GLY A 96 4.10 1.81 -0.70
C GLY A 96 4.98 1.28 -1.83
N ILE A 97 4.84 1.83 -3.03
CA ILE A 97 5.53 1.37 -4.26
C ILE A 97 7.07 1.40 -4.16
N THR A 98 7.63 2.17 -3.23
CA THR A 98 9.08 2.24 -3.00
C THR A 98 9.63 0.99 -2.32
N LEU A 99 8.78 0.22 -1.65
CA LEU A 99 9.17 -0.99 -0.92
C LEU A 99 9.37 -2.21 -1.83
N TYR A 100 8.95 -2.14 -3.08
CA TYR A 100 9.27 -3.14 -4.09
C TYR A 100 10.67 -2.87 -4.68
N PRO A 101 11.52 -3.88 -4.94
CA PRO A 101 11.38 -5.28 -4.54
C PRO A 101 11.89 -5.58 -3.11
N SER A 102 12.49 -4.60 -2.42
CA SER A 102 13.30 -4.83 -1.21
C SER A 102 12.54 -5.45 -0.04
N SER A 103 11.31 -5.00 0.25
CA SER A 103 10.47 -5.52 1.33
C SER A 103 9.20 -6.19 0.82
N VAL A 104 8.86 -6.01 -0.46
CA VAL A 104 7.71 -6.62 -1.10
C VAL A 104 8.15 -7.19 -2.45
N PRO A 105 8.05 -8.51 -2.70
CA PRO A 105 8.60 -9.10 -3.90
C PRO A 105 7.83 -8.75 -5.18
N ARG A 106 6.55 -8.38 -5.09
CA ARG A 106 5.72 -7.88 -6.20
C ARG A 106 4.74 -6.81 -5.69
N MET A 107 4.58 -5.71 -6.42
CA MET A 107 3.78 -4.55 -5.96
C MET A 107 2.33 -4.93 -5.65
N GLU A 108 1.75 -5.87 -6.38
CA GLU A 108 0.37 -6.37 -6.21
C GLU A 108 0.16 -7.21 -4.94
N LEU A 109 1.22 -7.59 -4.21
CA LEU A 109 1.08 -8.35 -2.97
C LEU A 109 0.83 -7.47 -1.75
N ARG A 110 1.02 -6.16 -1.88
CA ARG A 110 0.70 -5.18 -0.85
C ARG A 110 -0.49 -4.35 -1.29
N SER A 111 -1.58 -4.40 -0.54
CA SER A 111 -2.67 -3.44 -0.73
C SER A 111 -2.24 -2.08 -0.19
N GLN A 112 -2.12 -1.11 -1.09
CA GLN A 112 -1.81 0.27 -0.75
C GLN A 112 -3.11 1.08 -0.63
N LEU A 113 -3.21 1.87 0.44
CA LEU A 113 -4.41 2.64 0.80
C LEU A 113 -4.20 4.15 0.59
N ASP A 114 -2.98 4.60 0.81
CA ASP A 114 -2.53 5.99 0.81
C ASP A 114 -1.23 6.17 0.03
N LEU A 115 -0.92 7.42 -0.31
CA LEU A 115 0.38 7.86 -0.85
C LEU A 115 1.05 8.73 0.19
N ASP A 116 2.27 8.39 0.60
CA ASP A 116 2.93 9.08 1.70
C ASP A 116 4.23 9.72 1.24
N PHE A 117 4.31 11.02 1.49
CA PHE A 117 5.47 11.82 1.17
C PHE A 117 6.03 12.45 2.43
N LEU A 118 7.36 12.44 2.56
CA LEU A 118 8.08 13.32 3.45
C LEU A 118 8.43 14.58 2.66
N VAL A 119 8.16 15.76 3.21
CA VAL A 119 8.38 17.04 2.55
C VAL A 119 9.17 17.97 3.47
N ASP A 120 10.10 18.72 2.89
CA ASP A 120 10.79 19.79 3.60
C ASP A 120 9.78 20.86 4.05
N PRO A 121 9.80 21.31 5.31
CA PRO A 121 8.85 22.32 5.81
C PRO A 121 8.79 23.60 4.97
N ALA A 122 9.91 24.03 4.36
CA ALA A 122 9.96 25.21 3.49
C ALA A 122 9.21 25.00 2.16
N CYS A 123 8.95 23.74 1.77
CA CYS A 123 8.19 23.38 0.57
C CYS A 123 6.72 23.05 0.87
N ALA A 124 6.27 23.08 2.13
CA ALA A 124 4.95 22.60 2.54
C ALA A 124 3.79 23.28 1.78
N GLU A 125 3.79 24.62 1.71
CA GLU A 125 2.75 25.37 1.00
C GLU A 125 2.73 25.06 -0.50
N ARG A 126 3.90 24.88 -1.10
CA ARG A 126 4.02 24.53 -2.53
C ARG A 126 3.51 23.13 -2.81
N ALA A 127 3.88 22.16 -1.96
CA ALA A 127 3.40 20.78 -2.07
C ALA A 127 1.87 20.72 -1.91
N GLN A 128 1.31 21.46 -0.94
CA GLN A 128 -0.14 21.58 -0.78
C GLN A 128 -0.80 22.16 -2.05
N ALA A 129 -0.29 23.27 -2.59
CA ALA A 129 -0.84 23.89 -3.79
C ALA A 129 -0.81 22.93 -5.00
N ILE A 130 0.25 22.12 -5.14
CA ILE A 130 0.35 21.09 -6.17
C ILE A 130 -0.72 20.02 -5.99
N LEU A 131 -0.92 19.51 -4.76
CA LEU A 131 -1.97 18.53 -4.48
C LEU A 131 -3.36 19.09 -4.80
N GLU A 132 -3.63 20.34 -4.45
CA GLU A 132 -4.90 21.00 -4.76
C GLU A 132 -5.16 21.14 -6.26
N ARG A 133 -4.13 21.50 -7.05
CA ARG A 133 -4.22 21.50 -8.53
C ARG A 133 -4.39 20.09 -9.10
N CYS A 134 -3.83 19.09 -8.42
CA CYS A 134 -3.96 17.68 -8.78
C CYS A 134 -5.32 17.06 -8.40
N GLY A 135 -6.26 17.86 -7.87
CA GLY A 135 -7.62 17.43 -7.56
C GLY A 135 -7.82 16.96 -6.12
N TYR A 136 -6.82 17.11 -5.25
CA TYR A 136 -6.95 16.79 -3.84
C TYR A 136 -7.49 17.97 -3.03
N ARG A 137 -8.04 17.67 -1.86
CA ARG A 137 -8.49 18.66 -0.87
C ARG A 137 -7.91 18.31 0.49
N LEU A 138 -7.43 19.32 1.21
CA LEU A 138 -7.02 19.14 2.60
C LEU A 138 -8.22 18.63 3.40
N HIS A 139 -8.02 17.51 4.09
CA HIS A 139 -9.03 16.81 4.84
C HIS A 139 -8.80 16.93 6.35
N ALA A 140 -7.55 16.73 6.79
CA ALA A 140 -7.18 16.82 8.19
C ALA A 140 -5.74 17.29 8.35
N VAL A 141 -5.44 17.86 9.52
CA VAL A 141 -4.08 18.22 9.95
C VAL A 141 -3.88 17.62 11.34
N SER A 142 -2.79 16.88 11.53
CA SER A 142 -2.43 16.26 12.80
C SER A 142 -0.94 16.43 13.05
N GLY A 143 -0.60 17.39 13.91
CA GLY A 143 0.81 17.71 14.22
C GLY A 143 1.59 18.17 12.99
N LYS A 144 2.48 17.31 12.49
CA LYS A 144 3.33 17.56 11.31
C LYS A 144 2.84 16.80 10.07
N SER A 145 1.65 16.23 10.11
CA SER A 145 1.07 15.47 9.00
C SER A 145 -0.20 16.17 8.48
N LEU A 146 -0.30 16.28 7.16
CA LEU A 146 -1.46 16.83 6.46
C LEU A 146 -2.05 15.74 5.58
N GLU A 147 -3.33 15.43 5.78
CA GLU A 147 -4.06 14.42 5.02
C GLU A 147 -4.90 15.10 3.94
N PHE A 148 -4.77 14.62 2.71
CA PHE A 148 -5.45 15.12 1.53
C PHE A 148 -6.27 14.02 0.88
N LYS A 149 -7.50 14.32 0.46
CA LYS A 149 -8.40 13.38 -0.21
C LYS A 149 -8.95 13.95 -1.50
N THR A 150 -9.12 13.10 -2.51
CA THR A 150 -9.92 13.45 -3.69
C THR A 150 -11.40 13.61 -3.29
N PRO A 151 -12.14 14.57 -3.87
CA PRO A 151 -13.57 14.73 -3.63
C PRO A 151 -14.36 13.45 -3.95
N GLY A 152 -15.30 13.09 -3.08
CA GLY A 152 -16.18 11.93 -3.26
C GLY A 152 -16.46 11.22 -1.95
N ARG A 153 -17.57 10.47 -1.89
CA ARG A 153 -17.83 9.60 -0.74
C ARG A 153 -16.91 8.39 -0.84
N SER A 154 -16.00 8.23 0.11
CA SER A 154 -15.44 6.91 0.41
C SER A 154 -16.05 6.39 1.70
N ASN A 155 -16.74 5.26 1.58
CA ASN A 155 -16.99 4.40 2.73
C ASN A 155 -16.59 2.99 2.28
N PRO A 156 -15.26 2.76 2.11
CA PRO A 156 -14.78 1.54 1.49
C PRO A 156 -15.20 0.37 2.36
N ARG A 157 -15.94 -0.57 1.78
CA ARG A 157 -16.25 -1.82 2.46
C ARG A 157 -15.05 -2.73 2.35
N LEU A 158 -14.97 -3.74 3.20
CA LEU A 158 -13.91 -4.75 3.09
C LEU A 158 -13.89 -5.41 1.69
N CYS A 159 -15.06 -5.56 1.04
CA CYS A 159 -15.15 -6.08 -0.33
C CYS A 159 -14.59 -5.14 -1.41
N ASP A 160 -14.28 -3.89 -1.07
CA ASP A 160 -13.71 -2.90 -1.98
C ASP A 160 -12.21 -2.68 -1.75
N LEU A 161 -11.61 -3.40 -0.77
CA LEU A 161 -10.23 -3.21 -0.32
C LEU A 161 -9.21 -3.27 -1.47
N TYR A 162 -9.42 -4.17 -2.42
CA TYR A 162 -8.51 -4.41 -3.54
C TYR A 162 -8.95 -3.75 -4.85
N LYS A 163 -10.17 -3.20 -4.90
CA LYS A 163 -10.71 -2.64 -6.13
C LYS A 163 -10.10 -1.28 -6.44
N VAL A 164 -10.02 -0.95 -7.73
CA VAL A 164 -9.72 0.41 -8.16
C VAL A 164 -10.88 1.30 -7.72
N THR A 165 -10.59 2.28 -6.87
CA THR A 165 -11.55 3.31 -6.48
C THR A 165 -11.14 4.65 -7.09
N PRO A 166 -12.07 5.59 -7.31
CA PRO A 166 -11.70 6.96 -7.68
C PRO A 166 -11.14 7.75 -6.49
N HIS A 167 -11.41 7.28 -5.26
CA HIS A 167 -10.93 7.94 -4.06
C HIS A 167 -9.45 7.64 -3.81
N ARG A 168 -8.64 8.69 -3.64
CA ARG A 168 -7.24 8.60 -3.20
C ARG A 168 -7.03 9.41 -1.93
N SER A 169 -6.10 8.94 -1.11
CA SER A 169 -5.58 9.66 0.06
C SER A 169 -4.09 9.91 -0.14
N VAL A 170 -3.65 11.12 0.15
CA VAL A 170 -2.24 11.51 0.19
C VAL A 170 -1.95 12.05 1.59
N GLU A 171 -0.88 11.58 2.21
CA GLU A 171 -0.36 12.14 3.45
C GLU A 171 0.96 12.86 3.19
N LEU A 172 1.01 14.15 3.53
CA LEU A 172 2.25 14.91 3.59
C LEU A 172 2.75 14.94 5.02
N HIS A 173 3.91 14.35 5.26
CA HIS A 173 4.63 14.40 6.52
C HIS A 173 5.71 15.47 6.40
N LEU A 174 5.70 16.46 7.29
CA LEU A 174 6.72 17.49 7.34
C LEU A 174 7.92 16.97 8.13
N GLU A 175 9.11 17.18 7.59
CA GLU A 175 10.35 16.80 8.27
C GLU A 175 10.45 17.46 9.66
N ARG A 176 10.97 16.70 10.63
CA ARG A 176 11.12 17.16 12.00
C ARG A 176 12.51 17.73 12.20
N GLU A 177 12.57 18.91 12.83
CA GLU A 177 13.83 19.48 13.32
C GLU A 177 14.54 18.47 14.24
N GLY A 178 15.85 18.26 14.01
CA GLY A 178 16.70 17.36 14.79
C GLY A 178 16.75 15.90 14.32
N SER A 179 15.93 15.50 13.33
CA SER A 179 16.05 14.19 12.68
C SER A 179 15.68 14.28 11.20
N PRO A 180 16.48 15.04 10.41
CA PRO A 180 16.22 15.14 8.98
C PRO A 180 16.36 13.73 8.38
N ARG A 181 15.46 13.34 7.49
CA ARG A 181 15.50 12.08 6.74
C ARG A 181 15.65 12.33 5.24
N LEU A 182 15.38 13.53 4.76
CA LEU A 182 15.55 13.93 3.36
C LEU A 182 17.02 13.90 2.92
N HIS A 183 17.98 13.90 3.86
CA HIS A 183 19.39 13.65 3.54
C HIS A 183 19.68 12.18 3.17
N ARG A 184 18.78 11.24 3.48
CA ARG A 184 18.87 9.80 3.16
C ARG A 184 18.09 9.45 1.90
N VAL A 185 17.86 10.42 1.02
CA VAL A 185 17.12 10.19 -0.22
C VAL A 185 17.96 9.36 -1.17
N GLU A 186 17.36 8.28 -1.63
CA GLU A 186 17.84 7.48 -2.76
C GLU A 186 16.89 7.68 -3.94
N TRP A 187 17.46 7.77 -5.14
CA TRP A 187 16.70 7.88 -6.36
C TRP A 187 16.52 6.49 -6.98
N ILE A 188 15.27 6.07 -7.11
CA ILE A 188 14.90 4.75 -7.65
C ILE A 188 14.15 4.91 -8.97
N GLN A 189 14.32 3.95 -9.88
CA GLN A 189 13.62 3.94 -11.16
C GLN A 189 12.29 3.18 -11.06
N ARG A 190 11.21 3.77 -11.59
CA ARG A 190 9.88 3.17 -11.73
C ARG A 190 9.28 3.54 -13.08
N GLU A 191 9.05 2.56 -13.94
CA GLU A 191 8.49 2.76 -15.29
C GLU A 191 9.15 3.92 -16.07
N GLY A 192 10.48 4.03 -15.98
CA GLY A 192 11.26 5.09 -16.64
C GLY A 192 11.26 6.46 -15.95
N VAL A 193 10.66 6.58 -14.76
CA VAL A 193 10.70 7.80 -13.94
C VAL A 193 11.61 7.59 -12.74
N SER A 194 12.51 8.55 -12.50
CA SER A 194 13.30 8.63 -11.29
C SER A 194 12.46 9.25 -10.18
N ILE A 195 12.27 8.54 -9.06
CA ILE A 195 11.53 9.06 -7.90
C ILE A 195 12.39 9.01 -6.64
N PRO A 196 12.35 10.04 -5.78
CA PRO A 196 13.09 10.04 -4.51
C PRO A 196 12.37 9.16 -3.49
N SER A 197 13.10 8.27 -2.82
CA SER A 197 12.62 7.45 -1.71
C SER A 197 13.50 7.66 -0.50
N VAL A 198 12.93 7.62 0.69
CA VAL A 198 13.74 7.58 1.91
C VAL A 198 14.41 6.20 2.01
N SER A 199 15.75 6.17 2.10
CA SER A 199 16.48 4.92 2.33
C SER A 199 16.11 4.33 3.70
N PRO A 200 15.89 3.02 3.80
CA PRO A 200 15.72 2.37 5.09
C PRO A 200 17.03 2.32 5.90
N PHE A 201 18.20 2.51 5.26
CA PHE A 201 19.54 2.41 5.86
C PHE A 201 20.20 3.76 6.14
#